data_AF-A0A2V5XTL9-F1
#
_entry.id   AF-A0A2V5XTL9-F1
#
_cell.length_a   1.000
_cell.length_b   1.000
_cell.length_c   1.000
_cell.angle_alpha   90.00
_cell.angle_beta   90.00
_cell.angle_gamma   90.00
#
_symmetry.space_group_name_H-M   'P 1'
#
loop_
_entity.id
_entity.type
_entity.pdbx_description
1 polymer ?
#
loop_
_entity_poly.entity_id
_entity_poly.type
_entity_poly.pdbx_seq_one_letter_code
_entity_poly.pdbx_strand_id
1 'polypeptide(L)'
;MFNSTSNKPTVLKVAVTATFIAALAASPLAIAQEHEHGAEAGASKEVTGEVIDMMCYVDHNAVGEKHGQSCGAKCIRSGGPVGIASEGKAYLVVGEHKPINDQLADLCGKNVTVKGKLAERGGIAMIENAEVVKK
;
A
#
# COMPACT_ATOMS: atom_id res chain seq x y z
N MET A 1 53.32 39.00 -33.50
CA MET A 1 52.17 39.91 -33.70
C MET A 1 51.13 39.17 -34.50
N PHE A 2 49.93 38.94 -33.95
CA PHE A 2 48.63 39.06 -34.62
C PHE A 2 47.57 38.81 -33.56
N ASN A 3 47.13 39.93 -32.99
CA ASN A 3 45.92 40.09 -32.23
C ASN A 3 44.73 39.98 -33.20
N SER A 4 43.70 39.20 -32.85
CA SER A 4 42.33 39.57 -33.21
C SER A 4 41.31 38.80 -32.38
N THR A 5 40.65 39.54 -31.51
CA THR A 5 39.37 39.21 -30.89
C THR A 5 38.25 39.21 -31.95
N SER A 6 37.26 38.33 -31.82
CA SER A 6 35.93 38.55 -32.42
C SER A 6 34.82 37.78 -31.68
N ASN A 7 34.38 38.40 -30.58
CA ASN A 7 33.00 38.59 -30.14
C ASN A 7 31.87 37.96 -31.02
N LYS A 8 31.21 36.88 -30.57
CA LYS A 8 29.84 36.48 -30.99
C LYS A 8 29.06 35.73 -29.88
N PRO A 9 28.70 36.36 -28.75
CA PRO A 9 27.92 35.73 -27.69
C PRO A 9 26.42 35.56 -28.05
N THR A 10 25.98 36.10 -29.19
CA THR A 10 24.56 36.16 -29.56
C THR A 10 24.04 34.85 -30.18
N VAL A 11 24.89 34.12 -30.92
CA VAL A 11 24.47 32.88 -31.61
C VAL A 11 24.29 31.72 -30.63
N LEU A 12 25.11 31.69 -29.57
CA LEU A 12 25.06 30.66 -28.53
C LEU A 12 23.80 30.81 -27.65
N LYS A 13 23.34 32.04 -27.38
CA LYS A 13 22.11 32.29 -26.60
C LYS A 13 20.85 31.89 -27.36
N VAL A 14 20.81 32.11 -28.68
CA VAL A 14 19.65 31.77 -29.53
C VAL A 14 19.51 30.24 -29.69
N ALA A 15 20.62 29.52 -29.79
CA ALA A 15 20.61 28.06 -29.88
C ALA A 15 20.07 27.39 -28.60
N VAL A 16 20.46 27.89 -27.43
CA VAL A 16 20.06 27.33 -26.12
C VAL A 16 18.56 27.52 -25.85
N THR A 17 17.97 28.65 -26.24
CA THR A 17 16.54 28.93 -26.07
C THR A 17 15.64 28.14 -27.04
N ALA A 18 16.11 27.85 -28.25
CA ALA A 18 15.33 27.09 -29.24
C ALA A 18 15.22 25.59 -28.89
N THR A 19 16.27 25.00 -28.30
CA THR A 19 16.24 23.61 -27.83
C THR A 19 15.37 23.39 -26.59
N PHE A 20 15.18 24.41 -25.75
CA PHE A 20 14.33 24.28 -24.55
C PHE A 20 12.83 24.23 -24.90
N ILE A 21 12.39 24.96 -25.93
CA ILE A 21 10.97 25.01 -26.32
C ILE A 21 10.55 23.72 -27.06
N ALA A 22 11.43 23.13 -27.86
CA ALA A 22 11.16 21.86 -28.54
C ALA A 22 11.04 20.66 -27.57
N ALA A 23 11.69 20.72 -26.40
CA ALA A 23 11.63 19.65 -25.40
C ALA A 23 10.31 19.63 -24.59
N LEU A 24 9.63 20.78 -24.44
CA LEU A 24 8.35 20.88 -23.73
C LEU A 24 7.12 20.53 -24.58
N ALA A 25 7.23 20.53 -25.91
CA ALA A 25 6.10 20.24 -26.80
C ALA A 25 5.84 18.73 -27.01
N ALA A 26 6.77 17.86 -26.57
CA ALA A 26 6.59 16.40 -26.60
C ALA A 26 5.95 15.84 -25.30
N SER A 27 5.52 16.70 -24.38
CA SER A 27 5.23 16.34 -22.99
C SER A 27 3.77 16.04 -22.57
N PRO A 28 2.71 15.93 -23.40
CA PRO A 28 1.38 15.59 -22.85
C PRO A 28 0.82 14.18 -23.16
N LEU A 29 1.54 13.22 -23.76
CA LEU A 29 0.91 11.97 -24.24
C LEU A 29 1.46 10.63 -23.70
N ALA A 30 2.09 10.60 -22.52
CA ALA A 30 2.63 9.34 -21.97
C ALA A 30 2.22 8.99 -20.53
N ILE A 31 1.32 9.72 -19.88
CA ILE A 31 0.78 9.30 -18.57
C ILE A 31 -0.75 9.40 -18.57
N ALA A 32 -1.40 8.75 -19.52
CA ALA A 32 -2.65 8.08 -19.21
C ALA A 32 -2.27 6.70 -18.69
N GLN A 33 -1.81 6.63 -17.44
CA GLN A 33 -1.75 5.36 -16.74
C GLN A 33 -3.21 5.02 -16.48
N GLU A 34 -3.86 4.36 -17.44
CA GLU A 34 -5.11 3.66 -17.18
C GLU A 34 -4.81 2.76 -15.98
N HIS A 35 -5.47 3.04 -14.85
CA HIS A 35 -5.52 2.09 -13.75
C HIS A 35 -6.39 0.91 -14.21
N GLU A 36 -5.92 0.16 -15.20
CA GLU A 36 -6.34 -1.21 -15.34
C GLU A 36 -5.91 -1.89 -14.03
N HIS A 37 -6.87 -2.17 -13.17
CA HIS A 37 -6.75 -3.23 -12.18
C HIS A 37 -6.71 -4.55 -12.96
N GLY A 38 -5.62 -4.75 -13.72
CA GLY A 38 -5.28 -6.03 -14.29
C GLY A 38 -5.29 -7.01 -13.15
N ALA A 39 -6.23 -7.94 -13.19
CA ALA A 39 -6.23 -9.10 -12.35
C ALA A 39 -5.02 -9.97 -12.76
N GLU A 40 -3.81 -9.50 -12.47
CA GLU A 40 -2.77 -10.39 -11.98
C GLU A 40 -3.41 -11.04 -10.75
N ALA A 41 -4.01 -12.21 -10.98
CA ALA A 41 -4.63 -13.03 -9.96
C ALA A 41 -3.50 -13.50 -9.04
N GLY A 42 -3.08 -12.60 -8.14
CA GLY A 42 -2.23 -12.94 -7.01
C GLY A 42 -2.83 -14.19 -6.38
N ALA A 43 -2.02 -15.24 -6.29
CA ALA A 43 -2.48 -16.54 -5.87
C ALA A 43 -3.23 -16.39 -4.54
N SER A 44 -4.40 -17.03 -4.45
CA SER A 44 -5.15 -17.07 -3.19
C SER A 44 -4.27 -17.69 -2.12
N LYS A 45 -4.14 -17.00 -0.98
CA LYS A 45 -3.32 -17.38 0.16
C LYS A 45 -4.22 -17.57 1.38
N GLU A 46 -3.97 -18.65 2.11
CA GLU A 46 -4.51 -18.86 3.44
C GLU A 46 -3.48 -18.41 4.49
N VAL A 47 -3.91 -17.60 5.44
CA VAL A 47 -3.08 -17.10 6.55
C VAL A 47 -3.78 -17.46 7.85
N THR A 48 -3.10 -18.27 8.65
CA THR A 48 -3.50 -18.56 10.03
C THR A 48 -2.68 -17.73 10.98
N GLY A 49 -3.34 -17.00 11.87
CA GLY A 49 -2.65 -16.15 12.84
C GLY A 49 -3.60 -15.38 13.73
N GLU A 50 -3.03 -14.51 14.56
CA GLU A 50 -3.75 -13.72 15.55
C GLU A 50 -4.44 -12.52 14.90
N VAL A 51 -5.73 -12.32 15.18
CA VAL A 51 -6.43 -11.08 14.82
C VAL A 51 -5.93 -9.94 15.70
N ILE A 52 -5.43 -8.89 15.06
CA ILE A 52 -4.85 -7.73 15.75
C ILE A 52 -5.54 -6.42 15.33
N ASP A 53 -5.64 -5.49 16.27
CA ASP A 53 -5.84 -4.08 15.96
C ASP A 53 -4.51 -3.51 15.46
N MET A 54 -4.43 -3.18 14.17
CA MET A 54 -3.17 -2.78 13.54
C MET A 54 -2.60 -1.48 14.13
N MET A 55 -3.45 -0.59 14.65
CA MET A 55 -2.97 0.65 15.29
C MET A 55 -2.16 0.32 16.56
N CYS A 56 -2.75 -0.47 17.46
CA CYS A 56 -2.11 -0.84 18.72
C CYS A 56 -0.94 -1.83 18.53
N TYR A 57 -1.03 -2.70 17.52
CA TYR A 57 0.05 -3.61 17.18
C TYR A 57 1.30 -2.86 16.71
N VAL A 58 1.15 -1.88 15.81
CA VAL A 58 2.30 -1.14 15.27
C VAL A 58 2.88 -0.16 16.29
N ASP A 59 2.04 0.57 17.03
CA ASP A 59 2.50 1.62 17.94
C ASP A 59 3.05 1.07 19.26
N HIS A 60 2.51 -0.05 19.75
CA HIS A 60 2.78 -0.56 21.10
C HIS A 60 3.08 -2.07 21.17
N ASN A 61 3.14 -2.76 20.04
CA ASN A 61 3.28 -4.22 19.99
C ASN A 61 2.18 -4.94 20.81
N ALA A 62 0.97 -4.37 20.83
CA ALA A 62 -0.15 -4.90 21.60
C ALA A 62 -0.74 -6.14 20.90
N VAL A 63 -0.78 -7.25 21.62
CA VAL A 63 -1.23 -8.57 21.15
C VAL A 63 -1.92 -9.35 22.29
N GLY A 64 -2.53 -10.47 21.95
CA GLY A 64 -3.16 -11.45 22.82
C GLY A 64 -4.60 -11.11 23.22
N GLU A 65 -5.33 -12.14 23.68
CA GLU A 65 -6.74 -12.04 24.07
C GLU A 65 -7.02 -10.96 25.11
N LYS A 66 -6.10 -10.72 26.04
CA LYS A 66 -6.26 -9.67 27.06
C LYS A 66 -6.39 -8.28 26.42
N HIS A 67 -5.51 -7.95 25.47
CA HIS A 67 -5.63 -6.70 24.72
C HIS A 67 -6.88 -6.70 23.83
N GLY A 68 -7.10 -7.80 23.12
CA GLY A 68 -8.23 -7.95 22.22
C GLY A 68 -9.59 -7.72 22.89
N GLN A 69 -9.83 -8.32 24.06
CA GLN A 69 -11.11 -8.19 24.76
C GLN A 69 -11.27 -6.85 25.50
N SER A 70 -10.18 -6.27 26.02
CA SER A 70 -10.27 -5.04 26.82
C SER A 70 -10.37 -3.78 25.95
N CYS A 71 -9.68 -3.76 24.80
CA CYS A 71 -9.48 -2.58 23.98
C CYS A 71 -9.57 -2.87 22.46
N GLY A 72 -8.77 -3.81 21.95
CA GLY A 72 -8.60 -4.01 20.50
C GLY A 72 -9.90 -4.27 19.74
N ALA A 73 -10.78 -5.11 20.28
CA ALA A 73 -12.09 -5.39 19.69
C ALA A 73 -12.96 -4.13 19.56
N LYS A 74 -12.86 -3.17 20.51
CA LYS A 74 -13.63 -1.91 20.44
C LYS A 74 -13.08 -1.01 19.34
N CYS A 75 -11.76 -0.93 19.21
CA CYS A 75 -11.10 -0.17 18.14
C CYS A 75 -11.49 -0.72 16.76
N ILE A 76 -11.42 -2.04 16.58
CA ILE A 76 -11.82 -2.69 15.33
C ILE A 76 -13.31 -2.43 15.03
N ARG A 77 -14.24 -2.61 15.99
CA ARG A 77 -15.67 -2.29 15.76
C ARG A 77 -15.91 -0.82 15.39
N SER A 78 -15.04 0.08 15.83
CA SER A 78 -15.13 1.51 15.54
C SER A 78 -14.51 1.91 14.19
N GLY A 79 -14.11 0.92 13.36
CA GLY A 79 -13.52 1.15 12.04
C GLY A 79 -11.99 1.18 12.01
N GLY A 80 -11.31 0.82 13.11
CA GLY A 80 -9.86 0.69 13.13
C GLY A 80 -9.36 -0.39 12.15
N PRO A 81 -8.15 -0.23 11.56
CA PRO A 81 -7.57 -1.23 10.67
C PRO A 81 -7.36 -2.55 11.40
N VAL A 82 -7.90 -3.63 10.85
CA VAL A 82 -7.75 -4.99 11.37
C VAL A 82 -6.73 -5.77 10.54
N GLY A 83 -5.92 -6.56 11.21
CA GLY A 83 -4.92 -7.40 10.56
C GLY A 83 -4.82 -8.79 11.15
N ILE A 84 -3.98 -9.61 10.53
CA ILE A 84 -3.57 -10.93 11.02
C ILE A 84 -2.06 -10.90 11.23
N ALA A 85 -1.61 -11.14 12.45
CA ALA A 85 -0.21 -11.40 12.77
C ALA A 85 0.08 -12.90 12.66
N SER A 86 1.05 -13.27 11.82
CA SER A 86 1.44 -14.66 11.60
C SER A 86 2.92 -14.73 11.24
N GLU A 87 3.66 -15.62 11.93
CA GLU A 87 5.08 -15.91 11.64
C GLU A 87 5.98 -14.65 11.57
N GLY A 88 5.78 -13.70 12.49
CA GLY A 88 6.55 -12.46 12.54
C GLY A 88 6.22 -11.45 11.43
N LYS A 89 5.18 -11.71 10.64
CA LYS A 89 4.60 -10.78 9.66
C LYS A 89 3.22 -10.33 10.13
N ALA A 90 2.80 -9.16 9.67
CA ALA A 90 1.44 -8.69 9.84
C ALA A 90 0.83 -8.39 8.47
N TYR A 91 -0.41 -8.81 8.28
CA TYR A 91 -1.16 -8.59 7.05
C TYR A 91 -2.35 -7.69 7.37
N LEU A 92 -2.51 -6.59 6.62
CA LEU A 92 -3.77 -5.87 6.60
C LEU A 92 -4.83 -6.78 5.99
N VAL A 93 -6.02 -6.86 6.57
CA VAL A 93 -7.08 -7.74 6.06
C VAL A 93 -8.29 -6.93 5.65
N VAL A 94 -8.69 -7.08 4.39
CA VAL A 94 -9.82 -6.35 3.80
C VAL A 94 -10.72 -7.37 3.12
N GLY A 95 -12.04 -7.22 3.26
CA GLY A 95 -13.00 -8.01 2.50
C GLY A 95 -13.04 -7.59 1.02
N GLU A 96 -14.12 -7.93 0.33
CA GLU A 96 -14.33 -7.48 -1.05
C GLU A 96 -14.63 -5.98 -1.12
N HIS A 97 -13.59 -5.18 -1.31
CA HIS A 97 -13.65 -3.70 -1.36
C HIS A 97 -14.41 -3.05 -0.19
N LYS A 98 -14.45 -3.73 0.96
CA LYS A 98 -15.16 -3.29 2.16
C LYS A 98 -14.44 -3.75 3.43
N PRO A 99 -14.60 -3.04 4.56
CA PRO A 99 -14.09 -3.48 5.85
C PRO A 99 -14.65 -4.86 6.23
N ILE A 100 -13.84 -5.68 6.91
CA ILE A 100 -14.24 -6.99 7.46
C ILE A 100 -14.36 -6.95 9.00
N ASN A 101 -14.32 -5.76 9.57
CA ASN A 101 -14.26 -5.48 11.00
C ASN A 101 -15.33 -6.21 11.81
N ASP A 102 -16.58 -6.22 11.34
CA ASP A 102 -17.70 -6.87 12.02
C ASP A 102 -17.51 -8.38 12.21
N GLN A 103 -16.75 -9.02 11.32
CA GLN A 103 -16.46 -10.46 11.41
C GLN A 103 -15.27 -10.77 12.32
N LEU A 104 -14.34 -9.82 12.47
CA LEU A 104 -13.05 -10.04 13.14
C LEU A 104 -12.96 -9.41 14.52
N ALA A 105 -13.77 -8.41 14.84
CA ALA A 105 -13.63 -7.68 16.10
C ALA A 105 -13.74 -8.58 17.34
N ASP A 106 -14.72 -9.49 17.37
CA ASP A 106 -14.94 -10.43 18.48
C ASP A 106 -13.86 -11.53 18.57
N LEU A 107 -13.03 -11.61 17.53
CA LEU A 107 -11.92 -12.53 17.38
C LEU A 107 -10.57 -11.87 17.66
N CYS A 108 -10.53 -10.56 17.96
CA CYS A 108 -9.31 -9.84 18.32
C CYS A 108 -8.57 -10.55 19.47
N GLY A 109 -7.27 -10.79 19.28
CA GLY A 109 -6.40 -11.54 20.18
C GLY A 109 -6.49 -13.07 20.04
N LYS A 110 -7.36 -13.60 19.18
CA LYS A 110 -7.51 -15.04 18.91
C LYS A 110 -6.89 -15.42 17.57
N ASN A 111 -6.50 -16.68 17.45
CA ASN A 111 -6.06 -17.24 16.16
C ASN A 111 -7.24 -17.59 15.26
N VAL A 112 -7.21 -17.08 14.03
CA VAL A 112 -8.17 -17.39 12.96
C VAL A 112 -7.43 -17.80 11.70
N THR A 113 -8.15 -18.38 10.74
CA THR A 113 -7.62 -18.57 9.38
C THR A 113 -8.45 -17.74 8.42
N VAL A 114 -7.77 -16.90 7.63
CA VAL A 114 -8.38 -16.13 6.55
C VAL A 114 -7.83 -16.60 5.22
N LYS A 115 -8.67 -16.56 4.20
CA LYS A 115 -8.29 -16.82 2.81
C LYS A 115 -8.56 -15.59 1.98
N GLY A 116 -7.64 -15.21 1.10
CA GLY A 116 -7.85 -14.09 0.17
C GLY A 116 -6.71 -13.97 -0.83
N LYS A 117 -6.67 -12.88 -1.59
CA LYS A 117 -5.56 -12.59 -2.51
C LYS A 117 -4.46 -11.84 -1.77
N LEU A 118 -3.21 -12.31 -1.87
CA LEU A 118 -2.07 -11.55 -1.35
C LEU A 118 -1.74 -10.40 -2.29
N ALA A 119 -1.71 -9.18 -1.76
CA ALA A 119 -1.21 -7.98 -2.42
C ALA A 119 -0.09 -7.36 -1.59
N GLU A 120 1.01 -6.97 -2.25
CA GLU A 120 2.17 -6.37 -1.60
C GLU A 120 2.61 -5.11 -2.35
N ARG A 121 2.79 -4.00 -1.63
CA ARG A 121 3.32 -2.75 -2.19
C ARG A 121 4.00 -1.94 -1.09
N GLY A 122 5.22 -1.46 -1.36
CA GLY A 122 5.93 -0.55 -0.45
C GLY A 122 6.18 -1.11 0.95
N GLY A 123 6.35 -2.44 1.09
CA GLY A 123 6.54 -3.10 2.38
C GLY A 123 5.26 -3.40 3.16
N ILE A 124 4.09 -3.07 2.60
CA ILE A 124 2.79 -3.43 3.17
C ILE A 124 2.31 -4.72 2.50
N ALA A 125 1.91 -5.70 3.31
CA ALA A 125 1.23 -6.91 2.86
C ALA A 125 -0.25 -6.86 3.24
N MET A 126 -1.11 -7.18 2.29
CA MET A 126 -2.56 -7.18 2.46
C MET A 126 -3.15 -8.49 1.95
N ILE A 127 -4.12 -9.03 2.68
CA ILE A 127 -5.03 -10.08 2.19
C ILE A 127 -6.31 -9.38 1.73
N GLU A 128 -6.47 -9.25 0.42
CA GLU A 128 -7.64 -8.70 -0.27
C GLU A 128 -8.73 -9.75 -0.42
N ASN A 129 -9.99 -9.31 -0.51
CA ASN A 129 -11.14 -10.20 -0.69
C ASN A 129 -11.15 -11.33 0.35
N ALA A 130 -10.81 -10.98 1.59
CA ALA A 130 -10.61 -11.94 2.65
C ALA A 130 -11.93 -12.57 3.11
N GLU A 131 -11.89 -13.87 3.37
CA GLU A 131 -12.96 -14.65 3.96
C GLU A 131 -12.43 -15.41 5.18
N VAL A 132 -13.20 -15.41 6.27
CA VAL A 132 -12.87 -16.23 7.45
C VAL A 132 -13.20 -17.69 7.15
N VAL A 133 -12.19 -18.56 7.23
CA VAL A 133 -12.38 -20.00 7.06
C VAL A 133 -13.06 -20.55 8.31
N LYS A 134 -14.34 -20.92 8.19
CA LYS A 134 -15.09 -21.58 9.26
C LYS A 134 -14.61 -23.03 9.38
N LYS A 135 -14.29 -23.45 10.60
CA LYS A 135 -14.04 -24.86 10.95
C LYS A 135 -15.33 -25.58 11.27
#